data_AF-A0A948W1R9-F1
#
_entry.id   AF-A0A948W1R9-F1
#
_cell.length_a   1.000
_cell.length_b   1.000
_cell.length_c   1.000
_cell.angle_alpha   90.00
_cell.angle_beta   90.00
_cell.angle_gamma   90.00
#
_symmetry.space_group_name_H-M   'P 1'
#
loop_
_entity.id
_entity.type
_entity.pdbx_description
1 polymer ?
#
loop_
_entity_poly.entity_id
_entity_poly.type
_entity_poly.pdbx_seq_one_letter_code
_entity_poly.pdbx_strand_id
1 'polypeptide(L)'
;MKKSLVLALSISLSACAVFAAAGCGENTGTARTYMEQADATFEEASEAADDLQKAQEGAIGALVGQDPAAFVATGALLPDIKKGIDDYEKKLQAAATAYRKIDTLEGVAPYKTYAKKMLEVIDVYLESVVVGRAIVAEVEKVIAQIQSGQPVDMAAATKPMFDQIKRALDLRNEALALEKEAGEYRNAQKLLVD
;
A
#
# COMPACT_ATOMS: atom_id res chain seq x y z
N MET A 1 -22.38 4.70 17.13
CA MET A 1 -21.71 5.85 16.51
C MET A 1 -21.70 5.63 15.01
N LYS A 2 -21.90 6.69 14.23
CA LYS A 2 -22.58 6.73 12.93
C LYS A 2 -21.83 5.96 11.83
N LYS A 3 -22.32 4.78 11.48
CA LYS A 3 -22.01 4.06 10.22
C LYS A 3 -23.33 3.79 9.53
N SER A 4 -23.64 4.55 8.48
CA SER A 4 -24.59 4.26 7.38
C SER A 4 -24.99 5.57 6.69
N LEU A 5 -25.13 5.50 5.36
CA LEU A 5 -25.48 6.57 4.41
C LEU A 5 -24.36 7.56 4.10
N VAL A 6 -23.62 7.32 3.00
CA VAL A 6 -23.87 7.99 1.70
C VAL A 6 -23.31 7.06 0.60
N LEU A 7 -24.13 6.11 0.19
CA LEU A 7 -24.11 5.63 -1.19
C LEU A 7 -25.09 6.55 -1.93
N ALA A 8 -24.70 7.00 -3.13
CA ALA A 8 -25.43 7.87 -4.06
C ALA A 8 -25.28 9.39 -3.87
N LEU A 9 -24.39 10.00 -4.66
CA LEU A 9 -24.77 11.19 -5.43
C LEU A 9 -23.89 11.38 -6.67
N SER A 10 -24.53 11.29 -7.84
CA SER A 10 -24.24 12.05 -9.07
C SER A 10 -22.89 11.88 -9.77
N ILE A 11 -22.79 10.83 -10.60
CA ILE A 11 -22.06 10.89 -11.88
C ILE A 11 -22.90 11.77 -12.83
N SER A 12 -22.81 13.08 -12.65
CA SER A 12 -23.34 14.10 -13.56
C SER A 12 -22.54 15.38 -13.36
N LEU A 13 -21.44 15.54 -14.10
CA LEU A 13 -20.93 16.87 -14.40
C LEU A 13 -20.32 16.89 -15.80
N SER A 14 -21.23 16.94 -16.77
CA SER A 14 -21.00 17.66 -18.01
C SER A 14 -20.68 19.11 -17.66
N ALA A 15 -19.41 19.48 -17.66
CA ALA A 15 -18.97 20.87 -17.62
C ALA A 15 -18.02 21.12 -18.78
N CYS A 16 -18.63 21.58 -19.88
CA CYS A 16 -17.95 22.43 -20.84
C CYS A 16 -17.30 23.60 -20.08
N ALA A 17 -15.98 23.70 -20.17
CA ALA A 17 -15.27 24.95 -19.95
C ALA A 17 -14.17 25.07 -21.01
N VAL A 18 -14.50 25.78 -22.08
CA VAL A 18 -13.53 26.29 -23.05
C VAL A 18 -13.07 27.66 -22.54
N PHE A 19 -11.76 27.90 -22.65
CA PHE A 19 -11.02 29.18 -22.53
C PHE A 19 -10.51 29.63 -21.15
N ALA A 20 -9.22 29.34 -20.91
CA ALA A 20 -8.22 30.39 -20.63
C ALA A 20 -6.86 29.96 -21.19
N ALA A 21 -6.49 30.56 -22.33
CA ALA A 21 -5.22 30.33 -23.01
C ALA A 21 -4.09 31.07 -22.29
N ALA A 22 -3.28 30.33 -21.52
CA ALA A 22 -1.85 30.55 -21.32
C ALA A 22 -1.24 29.31 -20.62
N GLY A 23 -1.00 28.22 -21.37
CA GLY A 23 -0.15 27.11 -20.93
C GLY A 23 -0.83 25.76 -20.64
N CYS A 24 -2.15 25.63 -20.73
CA CYS A 24 -2.84 24.34 -20.63
C CYS A 24 -2.58 23.50 -21.89
N GLY A 25 -1.66 22.54 -21.82
CA GLY A 25 -1.42 21.58 -22.89
C GLY A 25 -2.67 20.74 -23.18
N GLU A 26 -2.82 20.31 -24.42
CA GLU A 26 -3.94 19.52 -24.96
C GLU A 26 -4.33 18.30 -24.09
N ASN A 27 -3.37 17.74 -23.34
CA ASN A 27 -3.56 16.56 -22.50
C ASN A 27 -3.82 16.84 -21.01
N THR A 28 -3.93 18.11 -20.59
CA THR A 28 -4.03 18.47 -19.15
C THR A 28 -5.25 17.84 -18.48
N GLY A 29 -6.42 17.89 -19.14
CA GLY A 29 -7.63 17.25 -18.62
C GLY A 29 -7.52 15.73 -18.51
N THR A 30 -6.97 15.07 -19.54
CA THR A 30 -6.71 13.62 -19.53
C THR A 30 -5.73 13.22 -18.42
N ALA A 31 -4.66 14.00 -18.23
CA ALA A 31 -3.67 13.75 -17.18
C ALA A 31 -4.30 13.85 -15.79
N ARG A 32 -5.16 14.84 -15.55
CA ARG A 32 -5.92 14.97 -14.30
C ARG A 32 -6.81 13.75 -14.06
N THR A 33 -7.60 13.33 -15.05
CA THR A 33 -8.46 12.16 -14.92
C THR A 33 -7.67 10.88 -14.61
N TYR A 34 -6.53 10.66 -15.28
CA TYR A 34 -5.66 9.51 -14.96
C TYR A 34 -5.05 9.60 -13.57
N MET A 35 -4.66 10.81 -13.13
CA MET A 35 -4.16 11.05 -11.78
C MET A 35 -5.22 10.73 -10.73
N GLU A 36 -6.44 11.23 -10.86
CA GLU A 36 -7.54 10.96 -9.93
C GLU A 36 -7.90 9.47 -9.86
N GLN A 37 -7.91 8.78 -11.01
CA GLN A 37 -8.13 7.33 -11.05
C GLN A 37 -6.98 6.56 -10.38
N ALA A 38 -5.74 7.01 -10.54
CA ALA A 38 -4.58 6.40 -9.91
C ALA A 38 -4.58 6.64 -8.39
N ASP A 39 -4.85 7.87 -7.94
CA ASP A 39 -5.02 8.24 -6.53
C ASP A 39 -6.13 7.38 -5.89
N ALA A 40 -7.28 7.22 -6.55
CA ALA A 40 -8.37 6.38 -6.06
C ALA A 40 -7.97 4.89 -5.95
N THR A 41 -7.25 4.36 -6.95
CA THR A 41 -6.75 2.97 -6.91
C THR A 41 -5.73 2.78 -5.79
N PHE A 42 -4.91 3.80 -5.53
CA PHE A 42 -3.93 3.80 -4.44
C PHE A 42 -4.62 3.84 -3.06
N GLU A 43 -5.69 4.63 -2.90
CA GLU A 43 -6.51 4.65 -1.69
C GLU A 43 -7.10 3.26 -1.37
N GLU A 44 -7.59 2.54 -2.39
CA GLU A 44 -8.03 1.15 -2.19
C GLU A 44 -6.88 0.24 -1.71
N ALA A 45 -5.64 0.51 -2.11
CA ALA A 45 -4.48 -0.23 -1.61
C ALA A 45 -4.24 0.09 -0.12
N SER A 46 -4.39 1.34 0.30
CA SER A 46 -4.35 1.74 1.71
C SER A 46 -5.42 1.04 2.54
N GLU A 47 -6.65 0.93 2.04
CA GLU A 47 -7.72 0.17 2.71
C GLU A 47 -7.36 -1.31 2.86
N ALA A 48 -6.77 -1.92 1.82
CA ALA A 48 -6.31 -3.31 1.89
C ALA A 48 -5.15 -3.48 2.88
N ALA A 49 -4.26 -2.49 3.02
CA ALA A 49 -3.20 -2.48 4.02
C ALA A 49 -3.77 -2.43 5.44
N ASP A 50 -4.80 -1.61 5.69
CA ASP A 50 -5.49 -1.55 6.99
C ASP A 50 -6.14 -2.88 7.36
N ASP A 51 -6.75 -3.56 6.41
CA ASP A 51 -7.34 -4.88 6.64
C ASP A 51 -6.26 -5.95 6.88
N LEU A 52 -5.15 -5.90 6.14
CA LEU A 52 -3.99 -6.74 6.41
C LEU A 52 -3.41 -6.49 7.81
N GLN A 53 -3.31 -5.23 8.25
CA GLN A 53 -2.83 -4.90 9.60
C GLN A 53 -3.73 -5.54 10.67
N LYS A 54 -5.07 -5.45 10.53
CA LYS A 54 -6.01 -6.08 11.47
C LYS A 54 -5.81 -7.60 11.53
N ALA A 55 -5.57 -8.25 10.38
CA ALA A 55 -5.26 -9.68 10.36
C ALA A 55 -3.94 -10.01 11.08
N GLN A 56 -2.93 -9.12 10.97
CA GLN A 56 -1.63 -9.28 11.63
C GLN A 56 -1.67 -9.04 13.13
N GLU A 57 -2.52 -8.13 13.63
CA GLU A 57 -2.63 -7.81 15.07
C GLU A 57 -2.87 -9.07 15.93
N GLY A 58 -3.64 -10.03 15.42
CA GLY A 58 -3.86 -11.32 16.08
C GLY A 58 -2.61 -12.22 16.16
N ALA A 59 -1.69 -12.10 15.19
CA ALA A 59 -0.46 -12.89 15.13
C ALA A 59 0.70 -12.26 15.94
N ILE A 60 0.74 -10.93 16.06
CA ILE A 60 1.83 -10.21 16.75
C ILE A 60 1.91 -10.60 18.23
N GLY A 61 0.76 -10.76 18.91
CA GLY A 61 0.75 -11.13 20.34
C GLY A 61 1.48 -12.44 20.64
N ALA A 62 1.32 -13.43 19.76
CA ALA A 62 1.98 -14.72 19.88
C ALA A 62 3.49 -14.66 19.56
N LEU A 63 3.90 -13.78 18.63
CA LEU A 63 5.30 -13.54 18.32
C LEU A 63 6.06 -12.95 19.52
N VAL A 64 5.43 -11.99 20.22
CA VAL A 64 6.04 -11.31 21.37
C VAL A 64 6.07 -12.18 22.62
N GLY A 65 5.04 -13.01 22.82
CA GLY A 65 4.90 -13.84 24.02
C GLY A 65 5.90 -14.99 24.15
N GLN A 66 6.59 -15.37 23.06
CA GLN A 66 7.54 -16.51 23.00
C GLN A 66 6.96 -17.86 23.48
N ASP A 67 5.63 -17.99 23.57
CA ASP A 67 4.95 -19.25 23.90
C ASP A 67 4.80 -20.10 22.63
N PRO A 68 5.43 -21.29 22.56
CA PRO A 68 5.34 -22.17 21.39
C PRO A 68 3.89 -22.56 21.04
N ALA A 69 3.01 -22.74 22.04
CA ALA A 69 1.62 -23.13 21.79
C ALA A 69 0.83 -21.99 21.13
N ALA A 70 0.96 -20.78 21.67
CA ALA A 70 0.39 -19.58 21.06
C ALA A 70 0.98 -19.33 19.65
N PHE A 71 2.28 -19.56 19.47
CA PHE A 71 2.94 -19.41 18.18
C PHE A 71 2.37 -20.37 17.13
N VAL A 72 2.19 -21.66 17.46
CA VAL A 72 1.55 -22.63 16.56
C VAL A 72 0.11 -22.23 16.23
N ALA A 73 -0.64 -21.66 17.19
CA ALA A 73 -2.00 -21.19 16.94
C ALA A 73 -2.08 -20.06 15.89
N THR A 74 -1.01 -19.27 15.69
CA THR A 74 -0.96 -18.27 14.62
C THR A 74 -1.03 -18.87 13.22
N GLY A 75 -0.70 -20.17 13.07
CA GLY A 75 -0.81 -20.89 11.80
C GLY A 75 -2.20 -20.81 11.18
N ALA A 76 -3.26 -20.71 12.00
CA ALA A 76 -4.62 -20.55 11.53
C ALA A 76 -4.90 -19.18 10.87
N LEU A 77 -4.10 -18.15 11.19
CA LEU A 77 -4.24 -16.79 10.65
C LEU A 77 -3.42 -16.60 9.35
N LEU A 78 -2.44 -17.46 9.09
CA LEU A 78 -1.53 -17.30 7.95
C LEU A 78 -2.22 -17.29 6.58
N PRO A 79 -3.27 -18.10 6.31
CA PRO A 79 -4.00 -18.01 5.04
C PRO A 79 -4.59 -16.61 4.80
N ASP A 80 -5.21 -16.01 5.82
CA ASP A 80 -5.82 -14.68 5.72
C ASP A 80 -4.75 -13.59 5.57
N ILE A 81 -3.63 -13.70 6.30
CA ILE A 81 -2.49 -12.78 6.15
C ILE A 81 -1.89 -12.88 4.74
N LYS A 82 -1.69 -14.09 4.21
CA LYS A 82 -1.20 -14.30 2.84
C LYS A 82 -2.14 -13.68 1.82
N LYS A 83 -3.44 -13.91 1.97
CA LYS A 83 -4.46 -13.31 1.12
C LYS A 83 -4.42 -11.79 1.17
N GLY A 84 -4.31 -11.20 2.37
CA GLY A 84 -4.20 -9.76 2.55
C GLY A 84 -2.94 -9.18 1.88
N ILE A 85 -1.81 -9.87 1.96
CA ILE A 85 -0.57 -9.49 1.25
C ILE A 85 -0.79 -9.53 -0.27
N ASP A 86 -1.39 -10.60 -0.80
CA ASP A 86 -1.67 -10.74 -2.23
C ASP A 86 -2.64 -9.65 -2.74
N ASP A 87 -3.70 -9.37 -1.99
CA ASP A 87 -4.68 -8.33 -2.33
C ASP A 87 -4.05 -6.94 -2.32
N TYR A 88 -3.24 -6.63 -1.29
CA TYR A 88 -2.53 -5.36 -1.17
C TYR A 88 -1.54 -5.15 -2.32
N GLU A 89 -0.72 -6.16 -2.62
CA GLU A 89 0.23 -6.12 -3.74
C GLU A 89 -0.48 -5.87 -5.07
N LYS A 90 -1.58 -6.59 -5.32
CA LYS A 90 -2.37 -6.45 -6.54
C LYS A 90 -2.89 -5.03 -6.72
N LYS A 91 -3.36 -4.39 -5.64
CA LYS A 91 -3.86 -3.00 -5.68
C LYS A 91 -2.73 -1.99 -5.89
N LEU A 92 -1.58 -2.17 -5.26
CA LEU A 92 -0.38 -1.37 -5.53
C LEU A 92 0.05 -1.45 -7.01
N GLN A 93 0.08 -2.66 -7.58
CA GLN A 93 0.41 -2.86 -8.99
C GLN A 93 -0.61 -2.21 -9.93
N ALA A 94 -1.90 -2.25 -9.57
CA ALA A 94 -2.95 -1.57 -10.32
C ALA A 94 -2.78 -0.03 -10.28
N ALA A 95 -2.49 0.54 -9.10
CA ALA A 95 -2.19 1.96 -8.94
C ALA A 95 -0.96 2.38 -9.76
N ALA A 96 0.14 1.61 -9.69
CA ALA A 96 1.33 1.87 -10.50
C ALA A 96 1.03 1.83 -12.00
N THR A 97 0.21 0.88 -12.44
CA THR A 97 -0.23 0.81 -13.84
C THR A 97 -1.04 2.05 -14.24
N ALA A 98 -1.89 2.56 -13.35
CA ALA A 98 -2.66 3.78 -13.59
C ALA A 98 -1.75 5.02 -13.69
N TYR A 99 -0.79 5.20 -12.76
CA TYR A 99 0.17 6.30 -12.82
C TYR A 99 1.02 6.30 -14.08
N ARG A 100 1.46 5.12 -14.55
CA ARG A 100 2.25 4.98 -15.80
C ARG A 100 1.51 5.44 -17.05
N LYS A 101 0.16 5.53 -17.03
CA LYS A 101 -0.60 6.10 -18.15
C LYS A 101 -0.34 7.60 -18.33
N ILE A 102 0.07 8.31 -17.27
CA ILE A 102 0.38 9.74 -17.33
C ILE A 102 1.71 9.98 -18.07
N ASP A 103 2.65 9.03 -18.00
CA ASP A 103 3.96 9.14 -18.66
C ASP A 103 3.87 9.18 -20.19
N THR A 104 2.80 8.65 -20.77
CA THR A 104 2.59 8.63 -22.23
C THR A 104 2.05 9.96 -22.78
N LEU A 105 1.57 10.85 -21.91
CA LEU A 105 0.92 12.11 -22.32
C LEU A 105 1.95 13.20 -22.63
N GLU A 106 1.75 13.97 -23.70
CA GLU A 106 2.64 15.09 -24.02
C GLU A 106 2.20 16.39 -23.35
N GLY A 107 3.15 17.29 -23.03
CA GLY A 107 2.83 18.64 -22.52
C GLY A 107 2.33 18.72 -21.07
N VAL A 108 2.39 17.65 -20.29
CA VAL A 108 1.86 17.57 -18.91
C VAL A 108 2.95 17.28 -17.86
N ALA A 109 4.08 17.98 -17.94
CA ALA A 109 5.25 17.75 -17.08
C ALA A 109 4.95 17.74 -15.55
N PRO A 110 4.08 18.61 -15.01
CA PRO A 110 3.73 18.56 -13.59
C PRO A 110 3.06 17.24 -13.18
N TYR A 111 2.09 16.76 -13.96
CA TYR A 111 1.41 15.48 -13.70
C TYR A 111 2.37 14.30 -13.78
N LYS A 112 3.28 14.30 -14.76
CA LYS A 112 4.34 13.27 -14.85
C LYS A 112 5.24 13.26 -13.63
N THR A 113 5.61 14.43 -13.13
CA THR A 113 6.47 14.55 -11.94
C THR A 113 5.76 14.00 -10.71
N TYR A 114 4.49 14.33 -10.51
CA TYR A 114 3.67 13.75 -9.44
C TYR A 114 3.55 12.22 -9.60
N ALA A 115 3.23 11.73 -10.80
CA ALA A 115 3.10 10.31 -11.07
C ALA A 115 4.39 9.53 -10.76
N LYS A 116 5.55 10.08 -11.10
CA LYS A 116 6.86 9.49 -10.76
C LYS A 116 7.09 9.41 -9.25
N LYS A 117 6.76 10.47 -8.51
CA LYS A 117 6.84 10.45 -7.04
C LYS A 117 5.94 9.38 -6.43
N MET A 118 4.72 9.23 -6.94
CA MET A 118 3.82 8.18 -6.47
C MET A 118 4.28 6.78 -6.87
N LEU A 119 4.96 6.62 -8.01
CA LEU A 119 5.59 5.35 -8.37
C LEU A 119 6.73 4.99 -7.40
N GLU A 120 7.55 5.96 -6.97
CA GLU A 120 8.57 5.75 -5.93
C GLU A 120 7.94 5.29 -4.61
N VAL A 121 6.83 5.91 -4.19
CA VAL A 121 6.05 5.48 -3.01
C VAL A 121 5.59 4.02 -3.16
N ILE A 122 5.03 3.67 -4.32
CA ILE A 122 4.53 2.31 -4.58
C ILE A 122 5.67 1.29 -4.59
N ASP A 123 6.83 1.63 -5.14
CA ASP A 123 7.99 0.73 -5.17
C ASP A 123 8.46 0.38 -3.74
N VAL A 124 8.48 1.37 -2.82
CA VAL A 124 8.81 1.12 -1.40
C VAL A 124 7.76 0.25 -0.71
N TYR A 125 6.47 0.49 -0.98
CA TYR A 125 5.41 -0.39 -0.45
C TYR A 125 5.48 -1.81 -1.02
N LEU A 126 5.84 -2.00 -2.29
CA LEU A 126 6.06 -3.32 -2.88
C LEU A 126 7.27 -4.02 -2.25
N GLU A 127 8.32 -3.29 -1.87
CA GLU A 127 9.42 -3.88 -1.08
C GLU A 127 8.91 -4.35 0.30
N SER A 128 8.02 -3.58 0.95
CA SER A 128 7.42 -3.98 2.23
C SER A 128 6.58 -5.25 2.12
N VAL A 129 5.91 -5.47 0.97
CA VAL A 129 5.19 -6.72 0.64
C VAL A 129 6.16 -7.91 0.61
N VAL A 130 7.33 -7.75 -0.03
CA VAL A 130 8.36 -8.81 -0.08
C VAL A 130 8.84 -9.16 1.34
N VAL A 131 9.07 -8.16 2.18
CA VAL A 131 9.42 -8.35 3.60
C VAL A 131 8.30 -9.08 4.35
N GLY A 132 7.05 -8.69 4.15
CA GLY A 132 5.89 -9.36 4.73
C GLY A 132 5.81 -10.85 4.38
N ARG A 133 6.06 -11.22 3.11
CA ARG A 133 6.13 -12.62 2.68
C ARG A 133 7.27 -13.38 3.36
N ALA A 134 8.43 -12.74 3.54
CA ALA A 134 9.55 -13.36 4.24
C ALA A 134 9.23 -13.62 5.72
N ILE A 135 8.54 -12.71 6.39
CA ILE A 135 8.06 -12.91 7.77
C ILE A 135 7.13 -14.12 7.84
N VAL A 136 6.13 -14.19 6.96
CA VAL A 136 5.20 -15.33 6.91
C VAL A 136 5.93 -16.65 6.69
N ALA A 137 6.90 -16.70 5.79
CA ALA A 137 7.68 -17.91 5.54
C ALA A 137 8.49 -18.37 6.77
N GLU A 138 9.06 -17.43 7.52
CA GLU A 138 9.76 -17.75 8.77
C GLU A 138 8.78 -18.23 9.86
N VAL A 139 7.58 -17.64 9.96
CA VAL A 139 6.53 -18.14 10.87
C VAL A 139 6.17 -19.59 10.53
N GLU A 140 5.90 -19.89 9.25
CA GLU A 140 5.58 -21.26 8.80
C GLU A 140 6.68 -22.26 9.12
N LYS A 141 7.94 -21.86 8.88
CA LYS A 141 9.11 -22.69 9.17
C LYS A 141 9.22 -23.01 10.66
N VAL A 142 9.05 -22.01 11.54
CA VAL A 142 9.10 -22.22 12.99
C VAL A 142 7.93 -23.08 13.46
N ILE A 143 6.71 -22.86 12.95
CA ILE A 143 5.55 -23.71 13.24
C ILE A 143 5.84 -25.18 12.86
N ALA A 144 6.39 -25.42 11.66
CA ALA A 144 6.72 -26.76 11.20
C ALA A 144 7.78 -27.44 12.09
N GLN A 145 8.81 -26.70 12.54
CA GLN A 145 9.81 -27.21 13.48
C GLN A 145 9.15 -27.66 14.79
N ILE A 146 8.32 -26.80 15.40
CA ILE A 146 7.60 -27.11 16.65
C ILE A 146 6.70 -28.35 16.47
N GLN A 147 5.91 -28.40 15.38
CA GLN A 147 5.00 -29.52 15.10
C GLN A 147 5.73 -30.84 14.84
N SER A 148 6.96 -30.79 14.32
CA SER A 148 7.80 -31.98 14.14
C SER A 148 8.48 -32.46 15.44
N GLY A 149 8.22 -31.79 16.57
CA GLY A 149 8.84 -32.10 17.87
C GLY A 149 10.30 -31.68 17.97
N GLN A 150 10.81 -30.86 17.03
CA GLN A 150 12.15 -30.30 17.14
C GLN A 150 12.20 -29.30 18.29
N PRO A 151 13.25 -29.32 19.13
CA PRO A 151 13.44 -28.27 20.12
C PRO A 151 13.69 -26.95 19.40
N VAL A 152 12.87 -25.94 19.69
CA VAL A 152 13.00 -24.60 19.13
C VAL A 152 13.34 -23.63 20.25
N ASP A 153 14.48 -22.95 20.13
CA ASP A 153 14.77 -21.75 20.90
C ASP A 153 13.94 -20.60 20.32
N MET A 154 12.83 -20.27 20.96
CA MET A 154 11.91 -19.23 20.49
C MET A 154 12.59 -17.86 20.39
N ALA A 155 13.55 -17.54 21.26
CA ALA A 155 14.24 -16.26 21.20
C ALA A 155 15.13 -16.19 19.95
N ALA A 156 15.89 -17.25 19.66
CA ALA A 156 16.71 -17.34 18.46
C ALA A 156 15.86 -17.41 17.19
N ALA A 157 14.76 -18.17 17.21
CA ALA A 157 13.87 -18.37 16.07
C ALA A 157 13.09 -17.10 15.70
N THR A 158 12.72 -16.28 16.69
CA THR A 158 11.94 -15.05 16.46
C THR A 158 12.79 -13.82 16.14
N LYS A 159 14.08 -13.85 16.46
CA LYS A 159 14.98 -12.72 16.19
C LYS A 159 14.97 -12.28 14.71
N PRO A 160 15.12 -13.18 13.70
CA PRO A 160 15.07 -12.76 12.30
C PRO A 160 13.73 -12.12 11.93
N MET A 161 12.61 -12.59 12.51
CA MET A 161 11.30 -11.99 12.28
C MET A 161 11.22 -10.56 12.83
N PHE A 162 11.78 -10.30 14.02
CA PHE A 162 11.85 -8.93 14.56
C PHE A 162 12.72 -8.00 13.71
N ASP A 163 13.85 -8.49 13.18
CA ASP A 163 14.69 -7.72 12.27
C ASP A 163 13.91 -7.36 10.97
N GLN A 164 13.11 -8.28 10.45
CA GLN A 164 12.25 -8.04 9.28
C GLN A 164 11.07 -7.11 9.60
N ILE A 165 10.43 -7.24 10.77
CA ILE A 165 9.36 -6.32 11.21
C ILE A 165 9.92 -4.90 11.30
N LYS A 166 11.11 -4.73 11.88
CA LYS A 166 11.78 -3.43 11.91
C LYS A 166 11.99 -2.88 10.50
N ARG A 167 12.51 -3.70 9.58
CA ARG A 167 12.66 -3.29 8.17
C ARG A 167 11.33 -2.88 7.54
N ALA A 168 10.25 -3.62 7.76
CA ALA A 168 8.93 -3.26 7.25
C ALA A 168 8.43 -1.91 7.82
N LEU A 169 8.69 -1.63 9.10
CA LEU A 169 8.38 -0.35 9.73
C LEU A 169 9.22 0.80 9.14
N ASP A 170 10.51 0.56 8.89
CA ASP A 170 11.40 1.55 8.28
C ASP A 170 10.94 1.88 6.85
N LEU A 171 10.62 0.87 6.04
CA LEU A 171 10.06 1.04 4.68
C LEU A 171 8.71 1.79 4.71
N ARG A 172 7.83 1.48 5.66
CA ARG A 172 6.57 2.22 5.82
C ARG A 172 6.82 3.70 6.10
N ASN A 173 7.76 4.01 7.00
CA ASN A 173 8.07 5.41 7.33
C ASN A 173 8.67 6.15 6.14
N GLU A 174 9.50 5.49 5.35
CA GLU A 174 10.05 6.02 4.10
C GLU A 174 8.93 6.30 3.08
N ALA A 175 8.05 5.33 2.84
CA ALA A 175 6.92 5.49 1.93
C ALA A 175 5.99 6.64 2.35
N LEU A 176 5.68 6.77 3.64
CA LEU A 176 4.88 7.88 4.18
C LEU A 176 5.57 9.25 3.99
N ALA A 177 6.89 9.32 4.09
CA ALA A 177 7.63 10.55 3.83
C ALA A 177 7.55 10.93 2.34
N LEU A 178 7.76 9.96 1.43
CA LEU A 178 7.64 10.17 -0.02
C LEU A 178 6.21 10.56 -0.43
N GLU A 179 5.20 9.93 0.17
CA GLU A 179 3.79 10.23 -0.08
C GLU A 179 3.45 11.66 0.35
N LYS A 180 3.95 12.08 1.51
CA LYS A 180 3.83 13.46 1.97
C LYS A 180 4.47 14.44 0.97
N GLU A 181 5.68 14.17 0.50
CA GLU A 181 6.34 15.00 -0.52
C GLU A 181 5.55 15.06 -1.84
N ALA A 182 5.00 13.93 -2.28
CA ALA A 182 4.15 13.86 -3.48
C ALA A 182 2.88 14.70 -3.30
N GLY A 183 2.24 14.62 -2.14
CA GLY A 183 1.07 15.42 -1.78
C GLY A 183 1.36 16.92 -1.70
N GLU A 184 2.48 17.32 -1.08
CA GLU A 184 2.94 18.71 -1.05
C GLU A 184 3.21 19.24 -2.47
N TYR A 185 3.84 18.44 -3.33
CA TYR A 185 4.05 18.77 -4.74
C TYR A 185 2.73 18.95 -5.50
N ARG A 186 1.80 17.99 -5.36
CA ARG A 186 0.46 18.05 -5.99
C ARG A 186 -0.27 19.35 -5.63
N ASN A 187 -0.22 19.72 -4.36
CA ASN A 187 -0.85 20.93 -3.84
C ASN A 187 -0.15 22.21 -4.36
N ALA A 188 1.18 22.25 -4.32
CA ALA A 188 1.96 23.39 -4.81
C ALA A 188 1.74 23.65 -6.31
N GLN A 189 1.57 22.59 -7.10
CA GLN A 189 1.28 22.67 -8.53
C GLN A 189 -0.22 22.82 -8.86
N LYS A 190 -1.10 22.83 -7.83
CA LYS A 190 -2.56 22.94 -7.98
C LYS A 190 -3.16 21.92 -8.95
N LEU A 191 -2.67 20.67 -8.92
CA LEU A 191 -3.07 19.64 -9.90
C LEU A 191 -4.55 19.23 -9.80
N LEU A 192 -5.21 19.54 -8.68
CA LEU A 192 -6.62 19.24 -8.39
C LEU A 192 -7.55 20.46 -8.40
N VAL A 193 -7.07 21.66 -8.75
CA VAL A 193 -7.90 22.88 -8.70
C VAL A 193 -8.47 23.17 -10.08
N ASP A 194 -9.79 23.37 -10.16
CA ASP A 194 -10.50 23.89 -11.35
C ASP A 194 -10.17 25.35 -11.64
#